data_AF-A0A067SVC4-F1
#
_entry.id   AF-A0A067SVC4-F1
#
_cell.length_a   1.000
_cell.length_b   1.000
_cell.length_c   1.000
_cell.angle_alpha   90.00
_cell.angle_beta   90.00
_cell.angle_gamma   90.00
#
_symmetry.space_group_name_H-M   'P 1'
#
loop_
_entity.id
_entity.type
_entity.pdbx_description
1 polymer ?
#
loop_
_entity_poly.entity_id
_entity_poly.type
_entity_poly.pdbx_seq_one_letter_code
_entity_poly.pdbx_strand_id
1 'polypeptide(L)'
;MDRPLSTWPITSPLRPLGLGPGTIHLGHLFPLHLSATRATRTPPHGDQGDPARRPISASSSLTSAFWGTVDFTTTSPEDPEQVTRHAVYLPPPKALGREELVEAHEIYGDTIALFAESFLGSGQCCARGECWDLASEGLKYFKDYDYIPKPIPSISRTHGHLIYEGKASMAGREMVGRWRGGDDRIRRGDIAEWRKVRIGIKGARPGSYYTLGDPDHTAVIVAECVPSSTPANGASLRPSDLGVIAVVEQSAGQMPQRREYDLSCFEEGEMWIYRPIGMQAYLSVPDITAVPPEGVRGLQQL
;
A
#
# COMPACT_ATOMS: atom_id res chain seq x y z
N MET A 1 25.66 -0.78 3.48
CA MET A 1 25.45 -0.58 4.93
C MET A 1 24.03 -1.03 5.23
N ASP A 2 23.89 -2.29 5.63
CA ASP A 2 22.62 -2.90 5.99
C ASP A 2 22.06 -2.20 7.23
N ARG A 3 20.93 -1.51 7.10
CA ARG A 3 20.13 -1.08 8.25
C ARG A 3 19.19 -2.22 8.63
N PRO A 4 19.04 -2.56 9.92
CA PRO A 4 18.09 -3.57 10.35
C PRO A 4 16.67 -3.12 10.06
N LEU A 5 15.79 -4.11 9.85
CA LEU A 5 14.34 -3.96 9.80
C LEU A 5 13.88 -3.04 10.94
N SER A 6 13.14 -1.99 10.61
CA SER A 6 12.55 -1.12 11.62
C SER A 6 11.53 -1.91 12.44
N THR A 7 11.91 -2.33 13.64
CA THR A 7 10.96 -2.53 14.72
C THR A 7 10.29 -1.17 14.94
N TRP A 8 8.98 -1.09 14.68
CA TRP A 8 8.21 0.06 15.13
C TRP A 8 8.21 0.04 16.66
N PRO A 9 8.83 1.02 17.33
CA PRO A 9 8.65 1.14 18.76
C PRO A 9 7.22 1.63 18.96
N ILE A 10 6.38 0.85 19.66
CA ILE A 10 5.24 1.44 20.37
C ILE A 10 5.85 2.23 21.53
N THR A 11 6.49 3.36 21.25
CA THR A 11 7.04 4.29 22.25
C THR A 11 6.21 5.55 22.25
N SER A 12 4.90 5.41 22.42
CA SER A 12 4.13 6.50 23.03
C SER A 12 4.15 6.24 24.53
N PRO A 13 4.75 7.11 25.36
CA PRO A 13 4.54 7.06 26.79
C PRO A 13 3.08 7.41 27.05
N LEU A 14 2.22 6.40 27.14
CA LEU A 14 0.89 6.55 27.73
C LEU A 14 1.12 6.96 29.19
N ARG A 15 1.02 8.27 29.49
CA ARG A 15 0.95 8.71 30.89
C ARG A 15 -0.38 8.19 31.45
N PRO A 16 -0.38 7.36 32.52
CA PRO A 16 -1.60 6.82 33.06
C PRO A 16 -2.39 7.95 33.73
N LEU A 17 -3.50 8.35 33.11
CA LEU A 17 -4.52 9.20 33.73
C LEU A 17 -5.30 8.38 34.75
N GLY A 18 -4.74 8.12 35.94
CA GLY A 18 -5.48 7.62 37.10
C GLY A 18 -6.30 6.32 36.91
N LEU A 19 -5.99 5.52 35.90
CA LEU A 19 -6.64 4.24 35.65
C LEU A 19 -6.05 3.20 36.62
N GLY A 20 -6.90 2.38 37.25
CA GLY A 20 -6.47 1.22 38.03
C GLY A 20 -5.81 0.13 37.16
N PRO A 21 -5.40 -1.01 37.75
CA PRO A 21 -4.89 -2.13 36.95
C PRO A 21 -5.92 -2.51 35.88
N GLY A 22 -5.45 -2.80 34.67
CA GLY A 22 -6.34 -3.00 33.55
C GLY A 22 -5.67 -3.59 32.32
N THR A 23 -6.53 -4.05 31.42
CA THR A 23 -6.16 -4.58 30.10
C THR A 23 -6.60 -3.59 29.03
N ILE A 24 -5.70 -3.25 28.11
CA ILE A 24 -6.05 -2.45 26.93
C ILE A 24 -6.09 -3.38 25.73
N HIS A 25 -7.23 -3.40 25.03
CA HIS A 25 -7.40 -4.10 23.76
C HIS A 25 -7.21 -3.12 22.60
N LEU A 26 -6.45 -3.54 21.59
CA LEU A 26 -6.19 -2.78 20.38
C LEU A 26 -6.48 -3.64 19.15
N GLY A 27 -7.21 -3.10 18.19
CA GLY A 27 -7.35 -3.66 16.85
C GLY A 27 -6.89 -2.63 15.83
N HIS A 28 -6.01 -3.03 14.92
CA HIS A 28 -5.42 -2.08 13.97
C HIS A 28 -5.04 -2.78 12.66
N LEU A 29 -5.20 -2.08 11.55
CA LEU A 29 -4.69 -2.50 10.25
C LEU A 29 -3.25 -2.04 10.09
N PHE A 30 -2.38 -2.86 9.52
CA PHE A 30 -0.99 -2.46 9.31
C PHE A 30 -0.46 -2.94 7.95
N PRO A 31 0.44 -2.17 7.33
CA PRO A 31 1.17 -2.64 6.17
C PRO A 31 2.19 -3.70 6.60
N LEU A 32 2.06 -4.91 6.04
CA LEU A 32 2.98 -6.01 6.24
C LEU A 32 4.01 -6.00 5.13
N HIS A 33 5.26 -5.70 5.48
CA HIS A 33 6.38 -5.68 4.54
C HIS A 33 7.08 -7.04 4.54
N LEU A 34 6.78 -7.88 3.54
CA LEU A 34 7.47 -9.15 3.36
C LEU A 34 8.67 -8.96 2.46
N SER A 35 9.88 -9.05 3.04
CA SER A 35 11.11 -9.18 2.26
C SER A 35 11.48 -10.65 2.17
N ALA A 36 11.32 -11.25 0.99
CA ALA A 36 11.78 -12.61 0.74
C ALA A 36 13.25 -12.59 0.29
N THR A 37 14.18 -12.70 1.23
CA THR A 37 15.60 -12.88 0.92
C THR A 37 15.86 -14.37 0.69
N ARG A 38 15.91 -14.81 -0.57
CA ARG A 38 16.32 -16.19 -0.87
C ARG A 38 17.82 -16.32 -0.62
N ALA A 39 18.21 -16.96 0.48
CA ALA A 39 19.61 -17.28 0.75
C ALA A 39 20.14 -18.20 -0.37
N THR A 40 20.94 -17.64 -1.28
CA THR A 40 21.72 -18.43 -2.23
C THR A 40 22.81 -19.13 -1.46
N ARG A 41 22.70 -20.46 -1.34
CA ARG A 41 23.77 -21.32 -0.84
C ARG A 41 24.97 -21.13 -1.77
N THR A 42 26.05 -20.56 -1.25
CA THR A 42 27.31 -20.38 -2.00
C THR A 42 27.76 -21.75 -2.51
N PRO A 43 27.88 -21.97 -3.84
CA PRO A 43 28.43 -23.22 -4.33
C PRO A 43 29.89 -23.35 -3.85
N PRO A 44 30.34 -24.54 -3.42
CA PRO A 44 31.73 -24.76 -3.07
C PRO A 44 32.60 -24.49 -4.30
N HIS A 45 33.70 -23.75 -4.06
CA HIS A 45 34.73 -23.32 -5.00
C HIS A 45 34.85 -24.15 -6.30
N GLY A 46 34.67 -23.50 -7.45
CA GLY A 46 35.14 -24.06 -8.72
C GLY A 46 34.59 -23.47 -10.01
N ASP A 47 33.45 -22.77 -10.00
CA ASP A 47 32.79 -22.37 -11.24
C ASP A 47 32.77 -20.85 -11.42
N GLN A 48 33.40 -20.34 -12.48
CA GLN A 48 33.35 -18.93 -12.91
C GLN A 48 31.99 -18.63 -13.55
N GLY A 49 30.92 -18.82 -12.79
CA GLY A 49 29.56 -18.56 -13.22
C GLY A 49 29.31 -17.07 -13.48
N ASP A 50 28.68 -16.83 -14.63
CA ASP A 50 28.21 -15.55 -15.16
C ASP A 50 27.68 -14.57 -14.07
N PRO A 51 28.28 -13.37 -13.90
CA PRO A 51 27.90 -12.41 -12.86
C PRO A 51 26.48 -11.81 -12.98
N ALA A 52 25.69 -12.22 -13.97
CA ALA A 52 24.44 -11.56 -14.36
C ALA A 52 23.15 -11.98 -13.60
N ARG A 53 23.19 -12.82 -12.56
CA ARG A 53 21.97 -13.23 -11.85
C ARG A 53 22.07 -13.14 -10.33
N ARG A 54 22.10 -11.92 -9.79
CA ARG A 54 21.73 -11.71 -8.39
C ARG A 54 20.20 -11.71 -8.26
N PRO A 55 19.61 -12.51 -7.35
CA PRO A 55 18.18 -12.42 -7.09
C PRO A 55 17.87 -11.07 -6.44
N ILE A 56 17.09 -10.24 -7.13
CA ILE A 56 16.57 -8.98 -6.59
C ILE A 56 15.45 -9.34 -5.62
N SER A 57 15.57 -8.93 -4.35
CA SER A 57 14.51 -9.09 -3.36
C SER A 57 13.36 -8.15 -3.70
N ALA A 58 12.19 -8.69 -4.07
CA ALA A 58 10.96 -7.92 -4.12
C ALA A 58 10.39 -7.85 -2.70
N SER A 59 10.10 -6.63 -2.24
CA SER A 59 9.41 -6.41 -0.97
C SER A 59 7.94 -6.14 -1.24
N SER A 60 7.05 -7.06 -0.86
CA SER A 60 5.61 -6.86 -1.05
C SER A 60 5.02 -6.12 0.14
N SER A 61 4.34 -5.01 -0.13
CA SER A 61 3.53 -4.28 0.86
C SER A 61 2.10 -4.82 0.81
N LEU A 62 1.79 -5.82 1.65
CA LEU A 62 0.45 -6.39 1.74
C LEU A 62 -0.24 -5.87 3.01
N THR A 63 -1.53 -5.54 2.93
CA THR A 63 -2.30 -5.17 4.13
C THR A 63 -2.59 -6.40 4.97
N SER A 64 -2.33 -6.35 6.27
CA SER A 64 -2.84 -7.32 7.24
C SER A 64 -3.52 -6.60 8.40
N ALA A 65 -4.34 -7.32 9.16
CA ALA A 65 -4.90 -6.84 10.42
C ALA A 65 -4.20 -7.53 11.60
N PHE A 66 -4.09 -6.82 12.72
CA PHE A 66 -3.67 -7.42 13.97
C PHE A 66 -4.57 -6.98 15.12
N TRP A 67 -4.65 -7.87 16.11
CA TRP A 67 -5.23 -7.58 17.42
C TRP A 67 -4.16 -7.81 18.46
N GLY A 68 -4.06 -6.89 19.43
CA GLY A 68 -3.14 -7.03 20.53
C GLY A 68 -3.73 -6.61 21.85
N THR A 69 -3.18 -7.18 22.91
CA THR A 69 -3.48 -6.81 24.29
C THR A 69 -2.20 -6.34 24.97
N VAL A 70 -2.36 -5.33 25.82
CA VAL A 70 -1.32 -4.89 26.74
C VAL A 70 -1.90 -5.00 28.14
N ASP A 71 -1.33 -5.92 28.92
CA ASP A 71 -1.64 -6.10 30.33
C ASP A 71 -0.56 -5.41 31.15
N PHE A 72 -0.97 -4.55 32.07
CA PHE A 72 -0.05 -3.85 32.95
C PHE A 72 -0.66 -3.71 34.34
N THR A 73 0.21 -3.61 35.33
CA THR A 73 -0.17 -3.27 36.70
C THR A 73 0.20 -1.84 37.03
N THR A 74 -0.59 -1.22 37.90
CA THR A 74 -0.37 0.14 38.39
C THR A 74 0.47 0.18 39.65
N THR A 75 0.85 -0.98 40.21
CA THR A 75 1.65 -1.06 41.43
C THR A 75 3.13 -0.73 41.21
N SER A 76 3.62 -0.89 39.98
CA SER A 76 5.00 -0.60 39.58
C SER A 76 5.03 -0.18 38.10
N PRO A 77 4.46 0.98 37.74
CA PRO A 77 4.32 1.40 36.34
C PRO A 77 5.67 1.63 35.63
N GLU A 78 6.74 1.81 36.39
CA GLU A 78 8.11 1.91 35.91
C GLU A 78 8.79 0.56 35.61
N ASP A 79 8.21 -0.56 36.03
CA ASP A 79 8.77 -1.88 35.83
C ASP A 79 8.31 -2.50 34.49
N PRO A 80 9.16 -2.53 33.45
CA PRO A 80 8.78 -3.07 32.15
C PRO A 80 8.52 -4.59 32.18
N GLU A 81 8.99 -5.31 33.20
CA GLU A 81 8.76 -6.75 33.36
C GLU A 81 7.32 -7.06 33.77
N GLN A 82 6.58 -6.06 34.30
CA GLN A 82 5.17 -6.20 34.66
C GLN A 82 4.21 -5.82 33.52
N VAL A 83 4.74 -5.57 32.32
CA VAL A 83 3.94 -5.32 31.11
C VAL A 83 3.99 -6.53 30.20
N THR A 84 2.87 -7.25 30.09
CA THR A 84 2.72 -8.35 29.14
C THR A 84 2.05 -7.85 27.86
N ARG A 85 2.56 -8.29 26.71
CA ARG A 85 2.06 -7.89 25.39
C ARG A 85 1.75 -9.12 24.57
N HIS A 86 0.54 -9.22 24.06
CA HIS A 86 0.15 -10.26 23.11
C HIS A 86 -0.29 -9.60 21.80
N ALA A 87 0.01 -10.24 20.68
CA ALA A 87 -0.46 -9.80 19.38
C ALA A 87 -0.70 -11.02 18.49
N VAL A 88 -1.83 -11.00 17.77
CA VAL A 88 -2.15 -11.97 16.72
C VAL A 88 -2.38 -11.23 15.43
N TYR A 89 -1.77 -11.74 14.37
CA TYR A 89 -1.80 -11.18 13.04
C TYR A 89 -2.61 -12.08 12.11
N LEU A 90 -3.45 -11.48 11.26
CA LEU A 90 -4.01 -12.22 10.14
C LEU A 90 -2.92 -12.56 9.13
N PRO A 91 -3.05 -13.69 8.42
CA PRO A 91 -2.19 -13.93 7.28
C PRO A 91 -2.39 -12.82 6.24
N PRO A 92 -1.36 -12.50 5.43
CA PRO A 92 -1.53 -11.63 4.28
C PRO A 92 -2.68 -12.16 3.40
N PRO A 93 -3.61 -11.30 2.96
CA PRO A 93 -4.70 -11.67 2.09
C PRO A 93 -4.19 -12.33 0.82
N LYS A 94 -4.98 -13.26 0.27
CA LYS A 94 -4.64 -13.91 -1.00
C LYS A 94 -4.81 -12.94 -2.16
N ALA A 95 -4.15 -13.24 -3.28
CA ALA A 95 -4.45 -12.57 -4.53
C ALA A 95 -5.89 -12.90 -4.93
N LEU A 96 -6.64 -11.92 -5.42
CA LEU A 96 -8.05 -12.10 -5.80
C LEU A 96 -8.17 -12.43 -7.28
N GLY A 97 -9.26 -13.11 -7.63
CA GLY A 97 -9.63 -13.41 -9.01
C GLY A 97 -10.06 -12.17 -9.79
N ARG A 98 -10.27 -12.35 -11.10
CA ARG A 98 -10.73 -11.27 -11.99
C ARG A 98 -12.09 -10.72 -11.56
N GLU A 99 -13.05 -11.61 -11.29
CA GLU A 99 -14.43 -11.25 -10.99
C GLU A 99 -14.51 -10.35 -9.74
N GLU A 100 -13.87 -10.76 -8.65
CA GLU A 100 -13.79 -10.00 -7.39
C GLU A 100 -13.15 -8.62 -7.59
N LEU A 101 -12.12 -8.54 -8.44
CA LEU A 101 -11.41 -7.28 -8.72
C LEU A 101 -12.17 -6.37 -9.67
N VAL A 102 -13.03 -6.90 -10.53
CA VAL A 102 -13.92 -6.13 -11.41
C VAL A 102 -15.09 -5.59 -10.59
N GLU A 103 -15.72 -6.44 -9.78
CA GLU A 103 -16.80 -6.03 -8.87
C GLU A 103 -16.33 -4.91 -7.93
N ALA A 104 -15.14 -5.05 -7.33
CA ALA A 104 -14.57 -4.00 -6.50
C ALA A 104 -14.40 -2.66 -7.26
N HIS A 105 -13.98 -2.71 -8.52
CA HIS A 105 -13.91 -1.50 -9.34
C HIS A 105 -15.29 -0.90 -9.63
N GLU A 106 -16.29 -1.73 -9.94
CA GLU A 106 -17.67 -1.28 -10.21
C GLU A 106 -18.29 -0.61 -8.97
N ILE A 107 -17.97 -1.10 -7.77
CA ILE A 107 -18.46 -0.54 -6.51
C ILE A 107 -17.74 0.77 -6.16
N TYR A 108 -16.41 0.81 -6.24
CA TYR A 108 -15.63 1.91 -5.66
C TYR A 108 -14.97 2.84 -6.69
N GLY A 109 -14.52 2.28 -7.81
CA GLY A 109 -13.50 2.90 -8.66
C GLY A 109 -13.95 4.23 -9.25
N ASP A 110 -15.12 4.23 -9.91
CA ASP A 110 -15.56 5.42 -10.64
C ASP A 110 -15.92 6.57 -9.69
N THR A 111 -16.53 6.26 -8.54
CA THR A 111 -16.83 7.24 -7.49
C THR A 111 -15.56 7.87 -6.91
N ILE A 112 -14.51 7.09 -6.63
CA ILE A 112 -13.24 7.61 -6.12
C ILE A 112 -12.56 8.52 -7.15
N ALA A 113 -12.54 8.11 -8.41
CA ALA A 113 -11.96 8.93 -9.47
C ALA A 113 -12.75 10.23 -9.69
N LEU A 114 -14.08 10.18 -9.70
CA LEU A 114 -14.94 11.37 -9.79
C LEU A 114 -14.77 12.29 -8.58
N PHE A 115 -14.64 11.73 -7.37
CA PHE A 115 -14.35 12.51 -6.17
C PHE A 115 -13.03 13.30 -6.34
N ALA A 116 -11.96 12.64 -6.77
CA ALA A 116 -10.67 13.31 -6.99
C ALA A 116 -10.75 14.38 -8.09
N GLU A 117 -11.40 14.07 -9.21
CA GLU A 117 -11.57 15.01 -10.33
C GLU A 117 -12.42 16.22 -9.98
N SER A 118 -13.34 16.12 -9.02
CA SER A 118 -14.19 17.23 -8.60
C SER A 118 -13.41 18.44 -8.06
N PHE A 119 -12.16 18.23 -7.63
CA PHE A 119 -11.28 19.29 -7.18
C PHE A 119 -10.49 19.98 -8.31
N LEU A 120 -10.44 19.39 -9.52
CA LEU A 120 -9.73 19.97 -10.66
C LEU A 120 -10.35 21.31 -11.06
N GLY A 121 -9.55 22.38 -11.03
CA GLY A 121 -10.01 23.73 -11.37
C GLY A 121 -10.94 24.38 -10.33
N SER A 122 -11.21 23.72 -9.20
CA SER A 122 -12.04 24.27 -8.13
C SER A 122 -11.37 25.42 -7.36
N GLY A 123 -10.03 25.51 -7.44
CA GLY A 123 -9.23 26.41 -6.60
C GLY A 123 -9.17 25.99 -5.13
N GLN A 124 -9.62 24.77 -4.80
CA GLN A 124 -9.63 24.21 -3.45
C GLN A 124 -8.82 22.92 -3.38
N CYS A 125 -8.17 22.68 -2.25
CA CYS A 125 -7.53 21.41 -1.95
C CYS A 125 -8.54 20.44 -1.30
N CYS A 126 -8.30 19.13 -1.46
CA CYS A 126 -9.00 18.13 -0.67
C CYS A 126 -8.46 18.10 0.77
N ALA A 127 -9.34 18.20 1.76
CA ALA A 127 -9.04 18.25 3.18
C ALA A 127 -7.89 19.21 3.54
N ARG A 128 -6.75 18.71 4.02
CA ARG A 128 -5.61 19.56 4.44
C ARG A 128 -4.67 19.90 3.28
N GLY A 129 -4.91 19.32 2.10
CA GLY A 129 -4.02 19.49 0.95
C GLY A 129 -2.89 18.49 0.90
N GLU A 130 -2.87 17.46 1.75
CA GLU A 130 -1.83 16.43 1.71
C GLU A 130 -2.06 15.49 0.53
N CYS A 131 -1.00 14.86 0.01
CA CYS A 131 -1.09 13.99 -1.16
C CYS A 131 -2.04 12.80 -0.99
N TRP A 132 -2.09 12.26 0.22
CA TRP A 132 -2.94 11.13 0.56
C TRP A 132 -4.40 11.51 0.85
N ASP A 133 -4.72 12.80 1.03
CA ASP A 133 -6.07 13.24 1.40
C ASP A 133 -7.09 12.87 0.30
N LEU A 134 -6.75 12.97 -0.99
CA LEU A 134 -7.66 12.60 -2.09
C LEU A 134 -8.09 11.13 -2.00
N ALA A 135 -7.14 10.23 -1.80
CA ALA A 135 -7.40 8.80 -1.67
C ALA A 135 -8.16 8.49 -0.37
N SER A 136 -7.70 9.04 0.75
CA SER A 136 -8.33 8.86 2.07
C SER A 136 -9.78 9.33 2.09
N GLU A 137 -10.06 10.55 1.64
CA GLU A 137 -11.41 11.10 1.65
C GLU A 137 -12.31 10.42 0.61
N GLY A 138 -11.77 10.04 -0.56
CA GLY A 138 -12.49 9.23 -1.54
C GLY A 138 -12.95 7.87 -0.98
N LEU A 139 -12.10 7.20 -0.18
CA LEU A 139 -12.48 5.95 0.52
C LEU A 139 -13.48 6.20 1.66
N LYS A 140 -13.34 7.30 2.40
CA LYS A 140 -14.27 7.66 3.49
C LYS A 140 -15.66 8.04 2.98
N TYR A 141 -15.79 8.47 1.71
CA TYR A 141 -17.08 8.79 1.10
C TYR A 141 -18.10 7.67 1.24
N PHE A 142 -17.66 6.41 1.22
CA PHE A 142 -18.54 5.24 1.33
C PHE A 142 -19.05 4.96 2.75
N LYS A 143 -18.50 5.62 3.78
CA LYS A 143 -18.90 5.38 5.18
C LYS A 143 -20.37 5.73 5.45
N ASP A 144 -20.95 6.61 4.64
CA ASP A 144 -22.30 7.14 4.82
C ASP A 144 -23.36 6.27 4.12
N TYR A 145 -22.97 5.16 3.49
CA TYR A 145 -23.85 4.26 2.75
C TYR A 145 -23.81 2.84 3.32
N ASP A 146 -24.79 2.49 4.16
CA ASP A 146 -24.84 1.20 4.85
C ASP A 146 -24.95 -0.02 3.92
N TYR A 147 -25.43 0.18 2.69
CA TYR A 147 -25.56 -0.88 1.68
C TYR A 147 -24.28 -1.11 0.86
N ILE A 148 -23.28 -0.25 0.99
CA ILE A 148 -21.99 -0.41 0.33
C ILE A 148 -21.02 -1.02 1.33
N PRO A 149 -20.37 -2.16 1.02
CA PRO A 149 -19.35 -2.70 1.92
C PRO A 149 -18.25 -1.66 2.15
N LYS A 150 -17.89 -1.41 3.41
CA LYS A 150 -16.86 -0.42 3.75
C LYS A 150 -15.53 -0.81 3.11
N PRO A 151 -14.90 0.06 2.30
CA PRO A 151 -13.60 -0.25 1.74
C PRO A 151 -12.53 -0.25 2.84
N ILE A 152 -11.41 -0.90 2.58
CA ILE A 152 -10.22 -0.79 3.41
C ILE A 152 -9.80 0.69 3.43
N PRO A 153 -9.60 1.29 4.62
CA PRO A 153 -9.18 2.68 4.69
C PRO A 153 -7.78 2.86 4.08
N SER A 154 -7.46 4.09 3.70
CA SER A 154 -6.07 4.45 3.40
C SER A 154 -5.27 4.50 4.71
N ILE A 155 -4.23 3.69 4.82
CA ILE A 155 -3.41 3.54 6.03
C ILE A 155 -1.97 3.36 5.61
N SER A 156 -1.15 4.37 5.93
CA SER A 156 0.24 4.42 5.46
C SER A 156 0.27 4.22 3.94
N ARG A 157 0.90 3.16 3.46
CA ARG A 157 1.10 2.87 2.03
C ARG A 157 0.06 1.96 1.40
N THR A 158 -0.95 1.52 2.16
CA THR A 158 -1.93 0.55 1.65
C THR A 158 -3.29 1.19 1.50
N HIS A 159 -3.89 0.98 0.32
CA HIS A 159 -5.14 1.61 -0.08
C HIS A 159 -6.17 0.60 -0.62
N GLY A 160 -5.95 -0.70 -0.37
CA GLY A 160 -6.81 -1.79 -0.86
C GLY A 160 -6.04 -3.05 -1.25
N HIS A 161 -6.52 -3.76 -2.26
CA HIS A 161 -5.84 -4.92 -2.85
C HIS A 161 -4.64 -4.48 -3.69
N LEU A 162 -3.44 -4.98 -3.41
CA LEU A 162 -2.27 -4.70 -4.26
C LEU A 162 -2.47 -5.37 -5.65
N ILE A 163 -2.50 -4.57 -6.71
CA ILE A 163 -2.63 -5.04 -8.11
C ILE A 163 -1.28 -5.10 -8.80
N TYR A 164 -0.40 -4.14 -8.49
CA TYR A 164 0.92 -4.06 -9.11
C TYR A 164 1.94 -3.46 -8.15
N GLU A 165 3.15 -4.00 -8.17
CA GLU A 165 4.34 -3.41 -7.56
C GLU A 165 5.47 -3.33 -8.58
N GLY A 166 6.21 -2.22 -8.59
CA GLY A 166 7.28 -1.97 -9.55
C GLY A 166 8.43 -1.18 -8.95
N LYS A 167 9.61 -1.36 -9.51
CA LYS A 167 10.84 -0.67 -9.13
C LYS A 167 11.72 -0.42 -10.34
N ALA A 168 12.39 0.72 -10.34
CA ALA A 168 13.49 1.00 -11.26
C ALA A 168 14.76 1.44 -10.53
N SER A 169 15.89 1.21 -11.18
CA SER A 169 17.22 1.66 -10.79
C SER A 169 18.06 1.96 -12.03
N MET A 170 19.23 2.56 -11.82
CA MET A 170 20.23 2.79 -12.87
C MET A 170 19.66 3.59 -14.05
N ALA A 171 18.89 4.64 -13.75
CA ALA A 171 18.21 5.48 -14.74
C ALA A 171 17.32 4.68 -15.70
N GLY A 172 16.52 3.76 -15.14
CA GLY A 172 15.54 2.95 -15.86
C GLY A 172 16.13 1.77 -16.65
N ARG A 173 17.45 1.56 -16.60
CA ARG A 173 18.08 0.39 -17.25
C ARG A 173 17.70 -0.91 -16.57
N GLU A 174 17.46 -0.85 -15.27
CA GLU A 174 16.97 -1.96 -14.48
C GLU A 174 15.54 -1.65 -14.07
N MET A 175 14.61 -2.48 -14.52
CA MET A 175 13.22 -2.40 -14.12
C MET A 175 12.70 -3.78 -13.77
N VAL A 176 12.06 -3.87 -12.61
CA VAL A 176 11.39 -5.09 -12.16
C VAL A 176 10.01 -4.72 -11.65
N GLY A 177 9.05 -5.60 -11.86
CA GLY A 177 7.73 -5.45 -11.28
C GLY A 177 6.98 -6.76 -11.32
N ARG A 178 5.87 -6.77 -10.60
CA ARG A 178 5.06 -7.95 -10.38
C ARG A 178 3.59 -7.57 -10.38
N TRP A 179 2.82 -8.27 -11.20
CA TRP A 179 1.37 -8.21 -11.18
C TRP A 179 0.81 -9.10 -10.08
N ARG A 180 -0.30 -8.69 -9.48
CA ARG A 180 -1.00 -9.45 -8.45
C ARG A 180 -2.52 -9.39 -8.70
N GLY A 181 -3.15 -10.54 -8.57
CA GLY A 181 -4.57 -10.71 -8.84
C GLY A 181 -4.86 -11.12 -10.29
N GLY A 182 -6.14 -11.35 -10.58
CA GLY A 182 -6.61 -11.90 -11.85
C GLY A 182 -7.12 -10.88 -12.86
N ASP A 183 -7.16 -9.58 -12.54
CA ASP A 183 -7.58 -8.56 -13.50
C ASP A 183 -6.48 -8.29 -14.54
N ASP A 184 -6.89 -7.77 -15.70
CA ASP A 184 -6.01 -7.58 -16.86
C ASP A 184 -5.55 -6.13 -17.06
N ARG A 185 -5.97 -5.21 -16.19
CA ARG A 185 -5.68 -3.78 -16.33
C ARG A 185 -5.66 -3.06 -14.99
N ILE A 186 -5.00 -1.91 -15.02
CA ILE A 186 -5.19 -0.87 -14.02
C ILE A 186 -6.45 -0.12 -14.41
N ARG A 187 -7.32 0.11 -13.44
CA ARG A 187 -8.62 0.73 -13.64
C ARG A 187 -8.66 2.12 -13.08
N ARG A 188 -9.60 2.90 -13.60
CA ARG A 188 -9.99 4.16 -13.00
C ARG A 188 -10.46 3.93 -11.56
N GLY A 189 -9.99 4.79 -10.65
CA GLY A 189 -10.21 4.69 -9.21
C GLY A 189 -9.18 3.86 -8.45
N ASP A 190 -8.29 3.13 -9.15
CA ASP A 190 -7.13 2.53 -8.49
C ASP A 190 -6.24 3.64 -7.90
N ILE A 191 -5.51 3.33 -6.83
CA ILE A 191 -4.71 4.31 -6.08
C ILE A 191 -3.22 3.96 -6.25
N ALA A 192 -2.46 4.91 -6.77
CA ALA A 192 -1.02 4.80 -6.92
C ALA A 192 -0.30 5.35 -5.68
N GLU A 193 0.72 4.62 -5.23
CA GLU A 193 1.65 5.02 -4.18
C GLU A 193 3.06 5.02 -4.76
N TRP A 194 3.84 6.07 -4.49
CA TRP A 194 5.20 6.24 -4.99
C TRP A 194 6.18 6.52 -3.86
N ARG A 195 7.40 6.02 -4.03
CA ARG A 195 8.51 6.24 -3.11
C ARG A 195 9.81 6.47 -3.86
N LYS A 196 10.43 7.62 -3.61
CA LYS A 196 11.71 8.08 -4.15
C LYS A 196 11.76 7.92 -5.66
N VAL A 197 10.65 8.26 -6.31
CA VAL A 197 10.44 8.04 -7.72
C VAL A 197 11.02 9.18 -8.53
N ARG A 198 11.71 8.82 -9.61
CA ARG A 198 12.09 9.75 -10.69
C ARG A 198 11.52 9.24 -12.01
N ILE A 199 10.74 10.07 -12.70
CA ILE A 199 10.14 9.73 -14.00
C ILE A 199 10.53 10.80 -15.01
N GLY A 200 11.24 10.41 -16.07
CA GLY A 200 11.59 11.31 -17.16
C GLY A 200 10.35 11.87 -17.87
N ILE A 201 10.45 13.10 -18.38
CA ILE A 201 9.36 13.74 -19.12
C ILE A 201 9.54 13.48 -20.61
N LYS A 202 8.68 12.64 -21.18
CA LYS A 202 8.74 12.29 -22.60
C LYS A 202 8.62 13.52 -23.50
N GLY A 203 9.57 13.66 -24.43
CA GLY A 203 9.63 14.80 -25.35
C GLY A 203 10.21 16.09 -24.75
N ALA A 204 10.54 16.13 -23.47
CA ALA A 204 11.23 17.27 -22.86
C ALA A 204 12.75 17.23 -23.10
N ARG A 205 13.45 18.28 -22.67
CA ARG A 205 14.92 18.34 -22.74
C ARG A 205 15.54 17.19 -21.94
N PRO A 206 16.65 16.58 -22.41
CA PRO A 206 17.35 15.53 -21.66
C PRO A 206 17.64 15.95 -20.22
N GLY A 207 17.33 15.07 -19.27
CA GLY A 207 17.45 15.35 -17.83
C GLY A 207 16.23 16.02 -17.20
N SER A 208 15.14 16.26 -17.93
CA SER A 208 13.88 16.71 -17.35
C SER A 208 13.11 15.53 -16.75
N TYR A 209 12.73 15.63 -15.48
CA TYR A 209 12.00 14.59 -14.76
C TYR A 209 11.01 15.16 -13.75
N TYR A 210 10.05 14.33 -13.36
CA TYR A 210 9.26 14.48 -12.14
C TYR A 210 9.93 13.73 -11.00
N THR A 211 9.86 14.31 -9.80
CA THR A 211 10.23 13.63 -8.55
C THR A 211 8.97 13.43 -7.71
N LEU A 212 8.74 12.21 -7.23
CA LEU A 212 7.55 11.83 -6.49
C LEU A 212 7.95 11.01 -5.26
N GLY A 213 7.31 11.29 -4.13
CA GLY A 213 7.44 10.46 -2.92
C GLY A 213 8.79 10.53 -2.22
N ASP A 214 9.28 11.72 -1.91
CA ASP A 214 10.34 11.92 -0.91
C ASP A 214 9.75 12.76 0.25
N PRO A 215 9.03 12.14 1.21
CA PRO A 215 9.16 10.74 1.64
C PRO A 215 8.28 9.67 0.95
N ASP A 216 7.00 9.93 0.67
CA ASP A 216 6.03 9.06 -0.04
C ASP A 216 4.97 9.95 -0.71
N HIS A 217 4.33 9.50 -1.79
CA HIS A 217 3.34 10.29 -2.53
C HIS A 217 2.21 9.41 -3.08
N THR A 218 0.97 9.86 -2.92
CA THR A 218 -0.25 9.13 -3.29
C THR A 218 -1.01 9.89 -4.38
N ALA A 219 -1.57 9.16 -5.33
CA ALA A 219 -2.40 9.73 -6.39
C ALA A 219 -3.55 8.78 -6.76
N VAL A 220 -4.66 9.33 -7.26
CA VAL A 220 -5.82 8.55 -7.74
C VAL A 220 -5.71 8.39 -9.25
N ILE A 221 -5.79 7.16 -9.75
CA ILE A 221 -5.77 6.86 -11.18
C ILE A 221 -7.12 7.20 -11.79
N VAL A 222 -7.12 7.99 -12.86
CA VAL A 222 -8.35 8.55 -13.47
C VAL A 222 -8.58 8.09 -14.90
N ALA A 223 -7.72 7.23 -15.44
CA ALA A 223 -7.96 6.57 -16.72
C ALA A 223 -7.54 5.10 -16.64
N GLU A 224 -8.27 4.23 -17.34
CA GLU A 224 -7.85 2.84 -17.50
C GLU A 224 -6.50 2.77 -18.22
N CYS A 225 -5.70 1.80 -17.81
CA CYS A 225 -4.39 1.54 -18.38
C CYS A 225 -4.24 0.02 -18.56
N VAL A 226 -4.22 -0.41 -19.82
CA VAL A 226 -4.07 -1.81 -20.20
C VAL A 226 -2.59 -2.07 -20.48
N PRO A 227 -1.92 -2.95 -19.70
CA PRO A 227 -0.53 -3.31 -19.95
C PRO A 227 -0.34 -3.90 -21.35
N SER A 228 0.88 -3.81 -21.88
CA SER A 228 1.25 -4.30 -23.21
C SER A 228 1.10 -5.82 -23.39
N SER A 229 1.02 -6.55 -22.28
CA SER A 229 0.72 -7.98 -22.23
C SER A 229 -0.27 -8.26 -21.12
N THR A 230 -1.19 -9.20 -21.32
CA THR A 230 -2.17 -9.60 -20.30
C THR A 230 -1.45 -10.32 -19.15
N PRO A 231 -1.32 -9.70 -17.97
CA PRO A 231 -0.57 -10.31 -16.89
C PRO A 231 -1.40 -11.37 -16.18
N ALA A 232 -0.75 -12.47 -15.79
CA ALA A 232 -1.32 -13.42 -14.83
C ALA A 232 -0.92 -13.03 -13.41
N ASN A 233 -1.65 -13.52 -12.40
CA ASN A 233 -1.24 -13.32 -11.01
C ASN A 233 0.20 -13.81 -10.77
N GLY A 234 1.04 -12.93 -10.23
CA GLY A 234 2.44 -13.19 -9.97
C GLY A 234 3.37 -13.07 -11.18
N ALA A 235 2.85 -12.73 -12.36
CA ALA A 235 3.66 -12.50 -13.55
C ALA A 235 4.63 -11.33 -13.33
N SER A 236 5.84 -11.46 -13.88
CA SER A 236 6.77 -10.34 -13.95
C SER A 236 6.32 -9.38 -15.03
N LEU A 237 6.22 -8.10 -14.68
CA LEU A 237 5.75 -7.04 -15.56
C LEU A 237 6.53 -5.78 -15.20
N ARG A 238 7.22 -5.16 -16.16
CA ARG A 238 8.02 -3.97 -15.86
C ARG A 238 7.11 -2.74 -15.81
N PRO A 239 7.49 -1.66 -15.10
CA PRO A 239 6.78 -0.38 -15.16
C PRO A 239 6.55 0.10 -16.60
N SER A 240 7.56 -0.05 -17.47
CA SER A 240 7.43 0.29 -18.90
C SER A 240 6.33 -0.46 -19.63
N ASP A 241 6.00 -1.68 -19.19
CA ASP A 241 4.99 -2.52 -19.83
C ASP A 241 3.57 -2.09 -19.43
N LEU A 242 3.41 -1.26 -18.39
CA LEU A 242 2.13 -0.63 -18.05
C LEU A 242 1.76 0.48 -19.05
N GLY A 243 2.73 1.25 -19.52
CA GLY A 243 2.49 2.39 -20.42
C GLY A 243 2.26 3.70 -19.66
N VAL A 244 1.26 4.48 -20.08
CA VAL A 244 0.95 5.79 -19.47
C VAL A 244 -0.13 5.61 -18.41
N ILE A 245 0.13 6.15 -17.21
CA ILE A 245 -0.89 6.28 -16.16
C ILE A 245 -1.33 7.74 -16.05
N ALA A 246 -2.65 7.97 -16.09
CA ALA A 246 -3.23 9.28 -15.84
C ALA A 246 -3.76 9.32 -14.41
N VAL A 247 -3.36 10.34 -13.65
CA VAL A 247 -3.73 10.49 -12.24
C VAL A 247 -4.24 11.89 -11.94
N VAL A 248 -5.00 11.99 -10.85
CA VAL A 248 -5.20 13.24 -10.12
C VAL A 248 -4.43 13.14 -8.81
N GLU A 249 -3.63 14.16 -8.56
CA GLU A 249 -2.76 14.27 -7.39
C GLU A 249 -2.82 15.67 -6.82
N GLN A 250 -2.44 15.79 -5.55
CA GLN A 250 -2.21 17.06 -4.87
C GLN A 250 -1.00 16.93 -3.94
N SER A 251 -0.50 18.03 -3.42
CA SER A 251 0.51 18.01 -2.35
C SER A 251 0.39 19.28 -1.52
N ALA A 252 1.03 19.33 -0.35
CA ALA A 252 0.92 20.47 0.55
C ALA A 252 1.30 21.78 -0.19
N GLY A 253 0.34 22.70 -0.28
CA GLY A 253 0.51 23.97 -0.99
C GLY A 253 0.34 23.92 -2.51
N GLN A 254 0.02 22.76 -3.09
CA GLN A 254 -0.28 22.59 -4.52
C GLN A 254 -1.74 22.16 -4.72
N MET A 255 -2.44 22.87 -5.59
CA MET A 255 -3.82 22.53 -5.95
C MET A 255 -3.87 21.20 -6.70
N PRO A 256 -4.99 20.46 -6.59
CA PRO A 256 -5.20 19.23 -7.36
C PRO A 256 -4.99 19.42 -8.85
N GLN A 257 -4.21 18.54 -9.44
CA GLN A 257 -3.83 18.60 -10.85
C GLN A 257 -3.93 17.22 -11.49
N ARG A 258 -4.30 17.21 -12.77
CA ARG A 258 -4.21 16.02 -13.60
C ARG A 258 -2.79 15.89 -14.16
N ARG A 259 -2.20 14.71 -14.04
CA ARG A 259 -0.88 14.38 -14.59
C ARG A 259 -0.93 13.07 -15.35
N GLU A 260 -0.08 12.97 -16.35
CA GLU A 260 0.17 11.73 -17.08
C GLU A 260 1.65 11.38 -16.94
N TYR A 261 1.92 10.15 -16.52
CA TYR A 261 3.27 9.63 -16.38
C TYR A 261 3.47 8.48 -17.35
N ASP A 262 4.40 8.66 -18.29
CA ASP A 262 4.83 7.57 -19.17
C ASP A 262 5.85 6.70 -18.41
N LEU A 263 5.44 5.50 -18.02
CA LEU A 263 6.25 4.60 -17.21
C LEU A 263 7.38 3.92 -18.01
N SER A 264 7.44 4.11 -19.33
CA SER A 264 8.66 3.81 -20.11
C SER A 264 9.82 4.75 -19.72
N CYS A 265 9.52 5.88 -19.09
CA CYS A 265 10.49 6.84 -18.55
C CYS A 265 10.69 6.68 -17.03
N PHE A 266 10.31 5.54 -16.42
CA PHE A 266 10.48 5.30 -14.98
C PHE A 266 11.96 5.02 -14.65
N GLU A 267 12.67 6.00 -14.08
CA GLU A 267 14.13 5.97 -13.96
C GLU A 267 14.64 5.39 -12.64
N GLU A 268 13.94 5.69 -11.55
CA GLU A 268 14.33 5.33 -10.18
C GLU A 268 13.11 5.26 -9.28
N GLY A 269 13.19 4.49 -8.20
CA GLY A 269 12.20 4.44 -7.14
C GLY A 269 11.27 3.25 -7.21
N GLU A 270 10.25 3.28 -6.36
CA GLU A 270 9.30 2.19 -6.14
C GLU A 270 7.87 2.71 -6.31
N MET A 271 6.99 1.89 -6.89
CA MET A 271 5.58 2.20 -7.04
C MET A 271 4.71 0.99 -6.70
N TRP A 272 3.53 1.28 -6.16
CA TRP A 272 2.48 0.30 -5.90
C TRP A 272 1.16 0.84 -6.42
N ILE A 273 0.31 -0.04 -6.93
CA ILE A 273 -1.04 0.30 -7.37
C ILE A 273 -2.01 -0.60 -6.61
N TYR A 274 -2.98 0.00 -5.96
CA TYR A 274 -3.98 -0.67 -5.15
C TYR A 274 -5.36 -0.48 -5.74
N ARG A 275 -6.17 -1.54 -5.73
CA ARG A 275 -7.59 -1.47 -5.98
C ARG A 275 -8.35 -1.31 -4.67
N PRO A 276 -9.14 -0.24 -4.50
CA PRO A 276 -10.10 -0.14 -3.41
C PRO A 276 -10.97 -1.40 -3.34
N ILE A 277 -11.12 -1.96 -2.14
CA ILE A 277 -11.90 -3.19 -1.94
C ILE A 277 -12.53 -3.21 -0.56
N GLY A 278 -13.71 -3.85 -0.46
CA GLY A 278 -14.43 -4.07 0.78
C GLY A 278 -13.63 -4.90 1.79
N MET A 279 -13.62 -4.45 3.04
CA MET A 279 -12.86 -5.08 4.12
C MET A 279 -13.32 -6.51 4.41
N GLN A 280 -14.64 -6.76 4.38
CA GLN A 280 -15.22 -8.10 4.56
C GLN A 280 -14.71 -9.09 3.50
N ALA A 281 -14.75 -8.69 2.23
CA ALA A 281 -14.31 -9.56 1.13
C ALA A 281 -12.80 -9.85 1.21
N TYR A 282 -12.00 -8.85 1.58
CA TYR A 282 -10.54 -8.98 1.52
C TYR A 282 -9.90 -9.57 2.79
N LEU A 283 -10.39 -9.18 3.96
CA LEU A 283 -9.82 -9.56 5.26
C LEU A 283 -10.69 -10.57 6.02
N SER A 284 -11.87 -10.92 5.48
CA SER A 284 -12.87 -11.74 6.19
C SER A 284 -13.36 -11.13 7.50
N VAL A 285 -13.25 -9.81 7.66
CA VAL A 285 -13.73 -9.07 8.83
C VAL A 285 -14.54 -7.85 8.39
N PRO A 286 -15.68 -7.56 9.02
CA PRO A 286 -16.57 -6.50 8.56
C PRO A 286 -16.12 -5.12 9.03
N ASP A 287 -15.39 -5.08 10.15
CA ASP A 287 -14.81 -3.89 10.75
C ASP A 287 -13.58 -4.23 11.58
N ILE A 288 -12.73 -3.23 11.81
CA ILE A 288 -11.54 -3.34 12.68
C ILE A 288 -11.85 -2.59 13.95
N THR A 289 -12.23 -3.35 14.97
CA THR A 289 -12.51 -2.85 16.31
C THR A 289 -11.48 -3.36 17.31
N ALA A 290 -11.45 -2.81 18.52
CA ALA A 290 -10.58 -3.28 19.59
C ALA A 290 -10.84 -4.75 19.97
N VAL A 291 -12.06 -5.25 19.74
CA VAL A 291 -12.44 -6.64 20.04
C VAL A 291 -12.24 -7.49 18.78
N PRO A 292 -11.50 -8.63 18.87
CA PRO A 292 -11.37 -9.55 17.76
C PRO A 292 -12.73 -10.11 17.32
N PRO A 293 -13.00 -10.24 16.01
CA PRO A 293 -14.23 -10.85 15.53
C PRO A 293 -14.30 -12.34 15.87
N GLU A 294 -15.50 -12.80 16.26
CA GLU A 294 -15.74 -14.22 16.56
C GLU A 294 -15.51 -15.12 15.34
N GLY A 295 -15.04 -16.35 15.58
CA GLY A 295 -14.91 -17.37 14.54
C GLY A 295 -13.70 -17.22 13.61
N VAL A 296 -12.91 -16.15 13.70
CA VAL A 296 -11.70 -15.98 12.88
C VAL A 296 -10.56 -16.85 13.41
N ARG A 297 -10.18 -17.87 12.63
CA ARG A 297 -9.11 -18.82 12.97
C ARG A 297 -7.81 -18.09 13.29
N GLY A 298 -7.26 -18.35 14.48
CA GLY A 298 -6.04 -17.74 15.00
C GLY A 298 -6.31 -16.67 16.06
N LEU A 299 -7.45 -15.98 16.00
CA LEU A 299 -7.82 -14.96 16.99
C LEU A 299 -8.46 -15.55 18.26
N GLN A 300 -8.81 -16.84 18.28
CA GLN A 300 -9.38 -17.50 19.47
C GLN A 300 -8.42 -17.66 20.66
N GLN A 301 -7.15 -17.29 20.48
CA GLN A 301 -6.11 -17.41 21.50
C GLN A 301 -5.86 -16.09 22.27
N LEU A 302 -6.55 -15.01 21.88
CA LEU A 302 -6.61 -13.75 22.61
C LEU A 302 -7.81 -13.74 23.55
#